data_AF-A0A1V4SX23-F1
#
_entry.id   AF-A0A1V4SX23-F1
#
_cell.length_a   1.000
_cell.length_b   1.000
_cell.length_c   1.000
_cell.angle_alpha   90.00
_cell.angle_beta   90.00
_cell.angle_gamma   90.00
#
_symmetry.space_group_name_H-M   'P 1'
#
loop_
_entity.id
_entity.type
_entity.pdbx_description
1 polymer ?
#
loop_
_entity_poly.entity_id
_entity_poly.type
_entity_poly.pdbx_seq_one_letter_code
_entity_poly.pdbx_strand_id
1 'polypeptide(L)'
;MKKLIVIIIVICLVIFGIIMPLGNKTGIGSMKIKNEMNGSGTSKIGEYGIAYYSGTISDSDIVNFYNKNVKNSKLNYVTLVDKSNDSEGYVFNGSSGLFSYGKIDKDGMLEKTDKTGIINNDKLEYK
;
A
#
# COMPACT_ATOMS: atom_id res chain seq x y z
N MET A 1 19.66 12.97 49.12
CA MET A 1 19.57 13.60 47.77
C MET A 1 19.83 12.63 46.60
N LYS A 2 20.66 11.59 46.73
CA LYS A 2 20.91 10.63 45.62
C LYS A 2 19.75 9.66 45.32
N LYS A 3 18.92 9.31 46.31
CA LYS A 3 17.79 8.37 46.14
C LYS A 3 16.57 8.97 45.43
N LEU A 4 16.41 10.29 45.41
CA LEU A 4 15.27 10.96 44.77
C LEU A 4 15.42 11.01 43.24
N ILE A 5 16.66 11.14 42.74
CA ILE A 5 16.96 11.25 41.30
C ILE A 5 16.71 9.91 40.58
N VAL A 6 17.00 8.79 41.26
CA VAL A 6 16.83 7.45 40.66
C VAL A 6 15.35 7.11 40.45
N ILE A 7 14.45 7.58 41.33
CA ILE A 7 13.01 7.31 41.22
C ILE A 7 12.38 8.08 40.05
N ILE A 8 12.85 9.30 39.76
CA ILE A 8 12.34 10.13 38.65
C ILE A 8 12.73 9.52 37.29
N ILE A 9 13.93 8.97 37.16
CA ILE A 9 14.40 8.37 35.90
C ILE A 9 13.63 7.08 35.57
N VAL A 10 13.26 6.27 36.57
CA VAL A 10 12.48 5.05 36.37
C VAL A 10 11.03 5.37 35.98
N ILE A 11 10.44 6.45 36.51
CA ILE A 11 9.08 6.87 36.15
C ILE A 11 9.00 7.45 34.74
N CYS A 12 10.03 8.19 34.27
CA CYS A 12 10.08 8.68 32.89
C CYS A 12 10.15 7.56 31.84
N LEU A 13 10.73 6.40 32.17
CA LEU A 13 10.77 5.25 31.25
C LEU A 13 9.45 4.49 31.15
N VAL A 14 8.62 4.54 32.21
CA VAL A 14 7.32 3.84 32.21
C VAL A 14 6.24 4.68 31.51
N ILE A 15 6.33 6.01 31.53
CA ILE A 15 5.35 6.90 30.87
C ILE A 15 5.55 6.96 29.35
N PHE A 16 6.76 6.72 28.83
CA PHE A 16 6.99 6.55 27.37
C PHE A 16 6.66 5.13 26.85
N GLY A 17 6.32 4.19 27.73
CA GLY A 17 6.07 2.78 27.39
C GLY A 17 4.62 2.42 27.07
N ILE A 18 3.69 3.38 27.13
CA ILE A 18 2.27 3.20 26.82
C ILE A 18 1.98 4.37 25.86
N ILE A 19 1.77 4.22 24.56
CA ILE A 19 0.76 3.40 23.89
C ILE A 19 1.37 3.14 22.49
N MET A 20 1.93 1.95 22.23
CA MET A 20 1.92 1.51 20.83
C MET A 20 0.45 1.30 20.51
N PRO A 21 -0.15 2.01 19.54
CA PRO A 21 -1.47 1.62 19.08
C PRO A 21 -1.33 0.13 18.74
N LEU A 22 -2.28 -0.67 19.24
CA LEU A 22 -2.41 -2.08 18.89
C LEU A 22 -2.70 -2.09 17.39
N GLY A 23 -1.65 -1.92 16.59
CA GLY A 23 -1.73 -1.72 15.17
C GLY A 23 -2.23 -3.01 14.60
N ASN A 24 -3.45 -2.99 14.08
CA ASN A 24 -3.91 -4.05 13.20
C ASN A 24 -2.81 -4.23 12.14
N LYS A 25 -2.08 -5.35 12.25
CA LYS A 25 -0.94 -5.61 11.40
C LYS A 25 -1.47 -5.71 9.96
N THR A 26 -1.00 -4.84 9.09
CA THR A 26 -1.37 -4.86 7.68
C THR A 26 -0.93 -6.20 7.09
N GLY A 27 -1.89 -6.95 6.57
CA GLY A 27 -1.63 -8.19 5.86
C GLY A 27 -1.76 -7.96 4.38
N ILE A 28 -0.65 -7.98 3.63
CA ILE A 28 -0.69 -7.95 2.15
C ILE A 28 -0.56 -9.38 1.63
N GLY A 29 -1.57 -9.84 0.92
CA GLY A 29 -1.60 -11.15 0.28
C GLY A 29 -0.71 -11.21 -0.97
N SER A 30 -0.46 -12.42 -1.46
CA SER A 30 0.30 -12.64 -2.69
C SER A 30 -0.37 -11.97 -3.89
N MET A 31 0.45 -11.39 -4.78
CA MET A 31 -0.02 -10.82 -6.03
C MET A 31 -0.41 -11.93 -7.01
N LYS A 32 -1.59 -11.79 -7.63
CA LYS A 32 -2.04 -12.59 -8.76
C LYS A 32 -1.82 -11.81 -10.04
N ILE A 33 -1.20 -12.44 -11.03
CA ILE A 33 -1.00 -11.86 -12.36
C ILE A 33 -2.12 -12.34 -13.28
N LYS A 34 -2.71 -11.43 -14.04
CA LYS A 34 -3.76 -11.69 -15.02
C LYS A 34 -3.35 -11.15 -16.39
N ASN A 35 -3.85 -11.79 -17.45
CA ASN A 35 -3.67 -11.29 -18.81
C ASN A 35 -4.59 -10.09 -19.05
N GLU A 36 -4.02 -9.03 -19.59
CA GLU A 36 -4.80 -7.94 -20.17
C GLU A 36 -5.07 -8.27 -21.64
N MET A 37 -6.33 -8.29 -22.03
CA MET A 37 -6.77 -8.59 -23.39
C MET A 37 -7.21 -7.31 -24.10
N ASN A 38 -7.10 -7.27 -25.43
CA ASN A 38 -7.70 -6.19 -26.21
C ASN A 38 -9.24 -6.13 -26.02
N GLY A 39 -9.88 -5.05 -26.45
CA GLY A 39 -11.33 -4.86 -26.25
C GLY A 39 -12.22 -5.96 -26.86
N SER A 40 -11.70 -6.75 -27.81
CA SER A 40 -12.40 -7.91 -28.38
C SER A 40 -12.12 -9.23 -27.64
N GLY A 41 -11.19 -9.27 -26.68
CA GLY A 41 -10.81 -10.46 -25.93
C GLY A 41 -9.99 -11.49 -26.72
N THR A 42 -9.52 -11.15 -27.93
CA THR A 42 -8.90 -12.09 -28.87
C THR A 42 -7.38 -12.14 -28.79
N SER A 43 -6.75 -11.09 -28.25
CA SER A 43 -5.29 -11.00 -28.19
C SER A 43 -4.85 -10.39 -26.86
N LYS A 44 -3.80 -10.98 -26.29
CA LYS A 44 -3.13 -10.45 -25.08
C LYS A 44 -2.37 -9.18 -25.47
N ILE A 45 -2.65 -8.09 -24.76
CA ILE A 45 -1.98 -6.80 -24.92
C ILE A 45 -1.05 -6.46 -23.75
N GLY A 46 -1.11 -7.26 -22.68
CA GLY A 46 -0.21 -7.11 -21.54
C GLY A 46 -0.60 -8.00 -20.37
N GLU A 47 -0.11 -7.64 -19.20
CA GLU A 47 -0.41 -8.29 -17.93
C GLU A 47 -0.60 -7.24 -16.84
N TYR A 48 -1.45 -7.55 -15.87
CA TYR A 48 -1.66 -6.71 -14.71
C TYR A 48 -1.66 -7.54 -13.43
N GLY A 49 -1.31 -6.89 -12.32
CA GLY A 49 -1.24 -7.52 -10.99
C GLY A 49 -2.40 -7.10 -10.10
N ILE A 50 -2.95 -8.04 -9.33
CA ILE A 50 -3.87 -7.72 -8.22
C ILE A 50 -3.32 -8.35 -6.94
N ALA A 51 -3.14 -7.54 -5.91
CA ALA A 51 -2.90 -7.97 -4.54
C ALA A 51 -4.00 -7.40 -3.63
N TYR A 52 -4.19 -8.00 -2.47
CA TYR A 52 -5.18 -7.56 -1.49
C TYR A 52 -4.48 -7.25 -0.18
N TYR A 53 -4.88 -6.18 0.49
CA TYR A 53 -4.47 -5.91 1.86
C TYR A 53 -5.67 -6.01 2.82
N SER A 54 -5.39 -6.33 4.08
CA SER A 54 -6.36 -6.29 5.17
C SER A 54 -5.83 -5.48 6.34
N GLY A 55 -6.72 -4.77 7.02
CA GLY A 55 -6.37 -3.86 8.10
C GLY A 55 -5.97 -2.48 7.58
N THR A 56 -5.50 -1.63 8.48
CA THR A 56 -5.02 -0.29 8.14
C THR A 56 -3.70 -0.40 7.40
N ILE A 57 -3.57 0.24 6.24
CA ILE A 57 -2.32 0.31 5.47
C ILE A 57 -1.59 1.62 5.78
N SER A 58 -0.28 1.55 6.05
CA SER A 58 0.55 2.75 6.23
C SER A 58 1.24 3.16 4.93
N ASP A 59 1.69 4.41 4.83
CA ASP A 59 2.51 4.87 3.71
C ASP A 59 3.75 3.98 3.50
N SER A 60 4.36 3.49 4.59
CA SER A 60 5.51 2.59 4.52
C SER A 60 5.17 1.23 3.90
N ASP A 61 3.96 0.71 4.13
CA ASP A 61 3.49 -0.53 3.52
C ASP A 61 3.26 -0.36 2.01
N ILE A 62 2.72 0.79 1.60
CA ILE A 62 2.52 1.15 0.19
C ILE A 62 3.87 1.22 -0.53
N VAL A 63 4.86 1.90 0.06
CA VAL A 63 6.23 1.99 -0.47
C VAL A 63 6.89 0.61 -0.55
N ASN A 64 6.80 -0.19 0.51
CA ASN A 64 7.36 -1.54 0.53
C ASN A 64 6.73 -2.44 -0.53
N PHE A 65 5.41 -2.35 -0.70
CA PHE A 65 4.69 -3.09 -1.74
C PHE A 65 5.17 -2.69 -3.14
N TYR A 66 5.27 -1.39 -3.41
CA TYR A 66 5.75 -0.86 -4.69
C TYR A 66 7.17 -1.35 -5.00
N ASN A 67 8.10 -1.17 -4.05
CA ASN A 67 9.51 -1.54 -4.23
C ASN A 67 9.68 -3.04 -4.47
N LYS A 68 8.91 -3.88 -3.78
CA LYS A 68 9.02 -5.34 -3.89
C LYS A 68 8.34 -5.91 -5.13
N ASN A 69 7.18 -5.37 -5.52
CA ASN A 69 6.31 -6.02 -6.51
C ASN A 69 6.11 -5.23 -7.80
N VAL A 70 6.29 -3.90 -7.79
CA VAL A 70 5.88 -3.01 -8.89
C VAL A 70 7.07 -2.39 -9.60
N LYS A 71 8.04 -1.84 -8.87
CA LYS A 71 9.16 -1.02 -9.37
C LYS A 71 9.94 -1.67 -10.53
N ASN A 72 10.14 -2.97 -10.48
CA ASN A 72 10.87 -3.73 -11.51
C ASN A 72 9.95 -4.64 -12.35
N SER A 73 8.64 -4.52 -12.20
CA SER A 73 7.68 -5.30 -12.97
C SER A 73 7.55 -4.74 -14.39
N LYS A 74 7.14 -5.62 -15.32
CA LYS A 74 6.73 -5.23 -16.69
C LYS A 74 5.21 -5.24 -16.84
N LEU A 75 4.49 -5.20 -15.71
CA LEU A 75 3.04 -5.19 -15.68
C LEU A 75 2.54 -3.80 -16.11
N ASN A 76 1.44 -3.76 -16.85
CA ASN A 76 0.82 -2.51 -17.31
C ASN A 76 0.32 -1.70 -16.11
N TYR A 77 -0.28 -2.38 -15.14
CA TYR A 77 -0.63 -1.81 -13.84
C TYR A 77 -0.62 -2.88 -12.75
N VAL A 78 -0.57 -2.43 -11.51
CA VAL A 78 -0.76 -3.28 -10.33
C VAL A 78 -1.76 -2.60 -9.40
N THR A 79 -2.74 -3.36 -8.91
CA THR A 79 -3.75 -2.86 -7.99
C THR A 79 -3.63 -3.55 -6.64
N LEU A 80 -3.52 -2.74 -5.59
CA LEU A 80 -3.53 -3.17 -4.20
C LEU A 80 -4.90 -2.84 -3.60
N VAL A 81 -5.77 -3.85 -3.55
CA VAL A 81 -7.20 -3.76 -3.22
C VAL A 81 -7.44 -3.86 -1.72
N ASP A 82 -8.35 -3.03 -1.19
CA ASP A 82 -8.80 -3.14 0.19
C ASP A 82 -9.72 -4.37 0.35
N LYS A 83 -9.34 -5.34 1.18
CA LYS A 83 -10.19 -6.53 1.40
C LYS A 83 -11.47 -6.21 2.19
N SER A 84 -11.51 -5.11 2.94
CA SER A 84 -12.71 -4.66 3.65
C SER A 84 -13.68 -3.91 2.74
N ASN A 85 -13.19 -3.40 1.60
CA ASN A 85 -13.99 -2.77 0.55
C ASN A 85 -13.36 -3.07 -0.81
N ASP A 86 -13.81 -4.14 -1.47
CA ASP A 86 -13.25 -4.63 -2.73
C ASP A 86 -13.47 -3.70 -3.93
N SER A 87 -14.20 -2.60 -3.74
CA SER A 87 -14.39 -1.54 -4.72
C SER A 87 -13.41 -0.37 -4.56
N GLU A 88 -12.46 -0.44 -3.63
CA GLU A 88 -11.42 0.57 -3.42
C GLU A 88 -10.00 -0.02 -3.44
N GLY A 89 -9.02 0.77 -3.90
CA GLY A 89 -7.64 0.35 -3.87
C GLY A 89 -6.64 1.36 -4.43
N TYR A 90 -5.36 1.02 -4.29
CA TYR A 90 -4.24 1.76 -4.86
C TYR A 90 -3.87 1.15 -6.22
N VAL A 91 -3.95 1.94 -7.28
CA VAL A 91 -3.61 1.54 -8.65
C VAL A 91 -2.28 2.18 -9.03
N PHE A 92 -1.26 1.36 -9.24
CA PHE A 92 0.07 1.75 -9.70
C PHE A 92 0.15 1.59 -11.22
N ASN A 93 0.42 2.68 -11.93
CA ASN A 93 0.53 2.68 -13.39
C ASN A 93 1.97 2.36 -13.80
N GLY A 94 2.19 1.11 -14.20
CA GLY A 94 3.50 0.56 -14.50
C GLY A 94 4.49 0.73 -13.35
N SER A 95 5.76 0.94 -13.69
CA SER A 95 6.87 1.05 -12.74
C SER A 95 7.23 2.48 -12.34
N SER A 96 6.49 3.50 -12.81
CA SER A 96 6.84 4.92 -12.66
C SER A 96 6.87 5.46 -11.23
N GLY A 97 6.25 4.74 -10.28
CA GLY A 97 6.02 5.20 -8.91
C GLY A 97 4.79 6.08 -8.75
N LEU A 98 4.14 6.50 -9.85
CA LEU A 98 2.84 7.18 -9.80
C LEU A 98 1.73 6.18 -9.46
N PHE A 99 0.86 6.58 -8.53
CA PHE A 99 -0.32 5.80 -8.19
C PHE A 99 -1.53 6.69 -7.91
N SER A 100 -2.71 6.08 -8.00
CA SER A 100 -3.98 6.68 -7.60
C SER A 100 -4.69 5.79 -6.59
N TYR A 101 -5.36 6.39 -5.62
CA TYR A 101 -6.30 5.70 -4.74
C TYR A 101 -7.72 6.17 -5.06
N GLY A 102 -8.66 5.23 -5.03
CA GLY A 102 -10.08 5.52 -5.13
C GLY A 102 -10.86 4.29 -5.56
N LYS A 103 -11.98 4.53 -6.24
CA LYS A 103 -12.89 3.48 -6.69
C LYS A 103 -12.30 2.70 -7.86
N ILE A 104 -12.39 1.37 -7.78
CA ILE A 104 -11.93 0.44 -8.80
C ILE A 104 -13.06 -0.48 -9.27
N ASP A 105 -12.91 -1.02 -10.48
CA ASP A 105 -13.78 -2.07 -11.02
C ASP A 105 -13.33 -3.48 -10.60
N LYS A 106 -14.06 -4.50 -11.07
CA LYS A 106 -13.78 -5.93 -10.79
C LYS A 106 -12.40 -6.42 -11.29
N ASP A 107 -11.80 -5.71 -12.24
CA ASP A 107 -10.50 -6.01 -12.83
C ASP A 107 -9.38 -5.15 -12.21
N GLY A 108 -9.72 -4.37 -11.18
CA GLY A 108 -8.80 -3.51 -10.45
C GLY A 108 -8.44 -2.24 -11.21
N MET A 109 -9.13 -1.89 -12.30
CA MET A 109 -8.93 -0.63 -12.99
C MET A 109 -9.62 0.51 -12.25
N LEU A 110 -9.03 1.71 -12.32
CA LEU A 110 -9.53 2.88 -11.63
C LEU A 110 -10.76 3.46 -12.34
N GLU A 111 -11.91 3.49 -11.65
CA GLU A 111 -13.13 4.16 -12.12
C GLU A 111 -13.18 5.62 -11.68
N LYS A 112 -12.70 5.90 -10.47
CA LYS A 112 -12.68 7.25 -9.89
C LYS A 112 -11.45 7.44 -9.01
N THR A 113 -10.79 8.58 -9.17
CA THR A 113 -9.67 8.98 -8.32
C THR A 113 -10.15 9.83 -7.15
N ASP A 114 -9.79 9.45 -5.94
CA ASP A 114 -9.98 10.27 -4.73
C ASP A 114 -8.66 10.90 -4.27
N LYS A 115 -7.53 10.22 -4.50
CA LYS A 115 -6.19 10.72 -4.15
C LYS A 115 -5.16 10.27 -5.17
N THR A 116 -4.13 11.08 -5.39
CA THR A 116 -2.95 10.67 -6.17
C THR A 116 -1.67 10.82 -5.35
N GLY A 117 -0.67 10.02 -5.68
CA GLY A 117 0.63 10.12 -5.07
C GLY A 117 1.74 9.64 -5.99
N ILE A 118 2.96 9.92 -5.56
CA ILE A 118 4.18 9.47 -6.21
C ILE A 118 5.10 8.84 -5.16
N ILE A 119 5.73 7.73 -5.53
CA ILE A 119 6.82 7.13 -4.77
C ILE A 119 8.12 7.47 -5.46
N ASN A 120 8.96 8.26 -4.79
CA ASN A 120 10.27 8.64 -5.27
C ASN A 120 11.29 8.52 -4.14
N ASN A 121 12.47 7.93 -4.41
CA ASN A 121 13.51 7.68 -3.42
C ASN A 121 12.97 7.05 -2.11
N ASP A 122 12.11 6.04 -2.25
CA ASP A 122 11.48 5.31 -1.15
C ASP A 122 10.63 6.17 -0.20
N LYS A 123 10.15 7.32 -0.70
CA LYS A 123 9.21 8.18 0.01
C LYS A 123 7.94 8.35 -0.80
N LEU A 124 6.83 8.37 -0.09
CA LEU A 124 5.52 8.63 -0.64
C LEU A 124 5.19 10.12 -0.48
N GLU A 125 4.82 10.76 -1.57
CA GLU A 125 4.33 12.14 -1.59
C GLU A 125 2.94 12.16 -2.23
N TYR A 126 1.96 12.72 -1.53
CA TYR A 126 0.62 12.94 -2.06
C TYR A 126 0.57 14.28 -2.81
N LYS A 127 -0.23 14.32 -3.87
CA LYS A 127 -0.49 15.55 -4.66
C LYS A 127 -1.86 16.14 -4.33
#